data_AF-A0A6N4DEL7-F1
#
_entry.id   AF-A0A6N4DEL7-F1
#
_cell.length_a   1.000
_cell.length_b   1.000
_cell.length_c   1.000
_cell.angle_alpha   90.00
_cell.angle_beta   90.00
_cell.angle_gamma   90.00
#
_symmetry.space_group_name_H-M   'P 1'
#
loop_
_entity.id
_entity.type
_entity.pdbx_description
1 polymer ?
#
loop_
_entity_poly.entity_id
_entity_poly.type
_entity_poly.pdbx_seq_one_letter_code
_entity_poly.pdbx_strand_id
1 'polypeptide(L)'
;DQPALEYVLDGDSELRHMQHKLTEAEQNHDGNGIGHWADQLATIGGYEAESRAASLLNGLGFTPEQVYQPVKSFSGGWRMRLNLAQALIARADLLLLDEPTNHLDVDAIFWLEDWLQKFPGTLMVISHDRDFLDAIAQQIILIEHQTATSYSGNYSSFERQQAEQIAQQQAQFEKEQAQRKHLQSYIDRFRYKASKAKQAQSRIKALERLQASAPLR
;
A
#
# COMPACT_ATOMS: atom_id res chain seq x y z
N ASP A 1 29.65 -5.71 -18.82
CA ASP A 1 28.68 -5.64 -17.72
C ASP A 1 27.54 -4.71 -18.09
N GLN A 2 26.33 -4.98 -17.64
CA GLN A 2 25.13 -4.21 -18.03
C GLN A 2 25.11 -2.83 -17.35
N PRO A 3 24.90 -1.72 -18.09
CA PRO A 3 24.69 -0.38 -17.53
C PRO A 3 23.39 -0.26 -16.72
N ALA A 4 23.34 0.68 -15.76
CA ALA A 4 22.13 0.97 -14.99
C ALA A 4 20.92 1.35 -15.88
N LEU A 5 21.13 2.16 -16.92
CA LEU A 5 20.07 2.52 -17.87
C LEU A 5 19.42 1.30 -18.53
N GLU A 6 20.24 0.42 -19.09
CA GLU A 6 19.78 -0.82 -19.73
C GLU A 6 19.08 -1.74 -18.74
N TYR A 7 19.56 -1.78 -17.49
CA TYR A 7 18.92 -2.56 -16.43
C TYR A 7 17.52 -2.04 -16.10
N VAL A 8 17.32 -0.73 -16.05
CA VAL A 8 15.99 -0.15 -15.84
C VAL A 8 15.10 -0.46 -17.03
N LEU A 9 15.57 -0.24 -18.27
CA LEU A 9 14.78 -0.52 -19.49
C LEU A 9 14.34 -1.98 -19.60
N ASP A 10 15.10 -2.93 -19.06
CA ASP A 10 14.70 -4.35 -18.99
C ASP A 10 13.44 -4.60 -18.15
N GLY A 11 13.06 -3.64 -17.28
CA GLY A 11 11.78 -3.68 -16.56
C GLY A 11 10.57 -3.55 -17.47
N ASP A 12 10.72 -2.91 -18.63
CA ASP A 12 9.70 -2.81 -19.67
C ASP A 12 9.85 -3.98 -20.67
N SER A 13 9.32 -5.14 -20.30
CA SER A 13 9.40 -6.35 -21.11
C SER A 13 8.76 -6.21 -22.50
N GLU A 14 7.71 -5.39 -22.62
CA GLU A 14 7.04 -5.11 -23.89
C GLU A 14 7.94 -4.28 -24.80
N LEU A 15 8.58 -3.23 -24.28
CA LEU A 15 9.60 -2.48 -25.00
C LEU A 15 10.72 -3.39 -25.52
N ARG A 16 11.26 -4.26 -24.66
CA ARG A 16 12.32 -5.20 -25.07
C ARG A 16 11.86 -6.18 -26.14
N HIS A 17 10.63 -6.67 -26.05
CA HIS A 17 10.05 -7.52 -27.07
C HIS A 17 9.99 -6.82 -28.43
N MET A 18 9.48 -5.59 -28.48
CA MET A 18 9.35 -4.82 -29.73
C MET A 18 10.72 -4.44 -30.31
N GLN A 19 11.68 -4.04 -29.47
CA GLN A 19 13.06 -3.76 -29.89
C GLN A 19 13.74 -4.99 -30.51
N HIS A 20 13.56 -6.16 -29.89
CA HIS A 20 14.10 -7.41 -30.44
C HIS A 20 13.45 -7.76 -31.77
N LYS A 21 12.12 -7.62 -31.88
CA LYS A 21 11.38 -7.90 -33.11
C LYS A 21 11.74 -6.98 -34.27
N LEU A 22 11.97 -5.70 -33.98
CA LEU A 22 12.45 -4.73 -34.96
C LEU A 22 13.85 -5.13 -35.45
N THR A 23 14.78 -5.40 -34.52
CA THR A 23 16.14 -5.85 -34.86
C THR A 23 16.14 -7.13 -35.71
N GLU A 24 15.27 -8.09 -35.39
CA GLU A 24 15.10 -9.34 -36.15
C GLU A 24 14.61 -9.08 -37.58
N ALA A 25 13.64 -8.18 -37.76
CA ALA A 25 13.14 -7.79 -39.08
C ALA A 25 14.20 -7.07 -39.92
N GLU A 26 15.01 -6.20 -39.30
CA GLU A 26 16.14 -5.53 -39.94
C GLU A 26 17.21 -6.52 -40.43
N GLN A 27 17.59 -7.47 -39.58
CA GLN A 27 18.56 -8.52 -39.93
C GLN A 27 18.07 -9.40 -41.09
N ASN A 28 16.77 -9.71 -41.10
CA ASN A 28 16.14 -10.50 -42.16
C ASN A 28 15.79 -9.68 -43.41
N HIS A 29 16.04 -8.35 -43.41
CA HIS A 29 15.66 -7.43 -44.48
C HIS A 29 14.14 -7.49 -44.82
N ASP A 30 13.30 -7.75 -43.82
CA ASP A 30 11.85 -7.80 -43.95
C ASP A 30 11.25 -6.38 -43.81
N GLY A 31 11.09 -5.69 -44.93
CA GLY A 31 10.57 -4.32 -44.95
C GLY A 31 9.17 -4.17 -44.34
N ASN A 32 8.31 -5.18 -44.45
CA ASN A 32 6.98 -5.14 -43.83
C ASN A 32 7.09 -5.29 -42.30
N GLY A 33 7.94 -6.22 -41.85
CA GLY A 33 8.23 -6.42 -40.43
C GLY A 33 8.84 -5.16 -39.78
N ILE A 34 9.79 -4.50 -40.45
CA ILE A 34 10.40 -3.26 -39.96
C ILE A 34 9.33 -2.19 -39.75
N GLY A 35 8.48 -1.94 -40.76
CA GLY A 35 7.42 -0.95 -40.65
C GLY A 35 6.42 -1.27 -39.54
N HIS A 36 5.98 -2.52 -39.45
CA HIS A 36 5.05 -2.97 -38.42
C HIS A 36 5.61 -2.78 -37.00
N TRP A 37 6.82 -3.26 -36.74
CA TRP A 37 7.41 -3.18 -35.39
C TRP A 37 7.87 -1.77 -35.02
N ALA A 38 8.28 -0.95 -35.99
CA ALA A 38 8.56 0.46 -35.75
C ALA A 38 7.28 1.22 -35.34
N ASP A 39 6.14 0.97 -35.99
CA ASP A 39 4.85 1.57 -35.61
C ASP A 39 4.40 1.10 -34.22
N GLN A 40 4.55 -0.18 -33.89
CA GLN A 40 4.24 -0.71 -32.55
C GLN A 40 5.15 -0.05 -31.49
N LEU A 41 6.45 0.05 -31.76
CA LEU A 41 7.40 0.71 -30.87
C LEU A 41 7.05 2.19 -30.65
N ALA A 42 6.65 2.91 -31.71
CA ALA A 42 6.18 4.29 -31.60
C ALA A 42 4.91 4.40 -30.76
N THR A 43 3.95 3.48 -30.94
CA THR A 43 2.66 3.46 -30.24
C THR A 43 2.83 3.36 -28.72
N ILE A 44 3.81 2.57 -28.27
CA ILE A 44 4.12 2.43 -26.84
C ILE A 44 5.07 3.51 -26.30
N GLY A 45 5.43 4.50 -27.13
CA GLY A 45 6.41 5.53 -26.79
C GLY A 45 7.81 4.96 -26.55
N GLY A 46 8.24 4.02 -27.39
CA GLY A 46 9.51 3.33 -27.24
C GLY A 46 10.73 4.22 -27.51
N TYR A 47 10.58 5.26 -28.34
CA TYR A 47 11.67 6.20 -28.63
C TYR A 47 11.98 7.13 -27.45
N GLU A 48 11.01 7.44 -26.59
CA GLU A 48 11.23 8.22 -25.38
C GLU A 48 11.65 7.35 -24.17
N ALA A 49 11.70 6.02 -24.32
CA ALA A 49 11.92 5.12 -23.20
C ALA A 49 13.25 5.36 -22.48
N GLU A 50 14.34 5.58 -23.22
CA GLU A 50 15.65 5.92 -22.64
C GLU A 50 15.59 7.21 -21.82
N SER A 51 14.94 8.25 -22.35
CA SER A 51 14.78 9.52 -21.63
C SER A 51 13.93 9.33 -20.36
N ARG A 52 12.86 8.54 -20.42
CA ARG A 52 12.03 8.23 -19.24
C ARG A 52 12.84 7.46 -18.19
N ALA A 53 13.61 6.46 -18.61
CA ALA A 53 14.48 5.68 -17.73
C ALA A 53 15.55 6.55 -17.06
N ALA A 54 16.18 7.45 -17.82
CA ALA A 54 17.16 8.40 -17.29
C ALA A 54 16.52 9.38 -16.29
N SER A 55 15.31 9.88 -16.56
CA SER A 55 14.56 10.73 -15.63
C SER A 55 14.17 9.99 -14.35
N LEU A 56 13.74 8.72 -14.44
CA LEU A 56 13.46 7.87 -13.28
C LEU A 56 14.71 7.69 -12.40
N LEU A 57 15.84 7.34 -13.02
CA LEU A 57 17.11 7.21 -12.34
C LEU A 57 17.54 8.53 -11.67
N ASN A 58 17.43 9.64 -12.38
CA ASN A 58 17.78 10.94 -11.82
C ASN A 58 16.92 11.31 -10.60
N GLY A 59 15.61 11.07 -10.67
CA GLY A 59 14.69 11.31 -9.55
C GLY A 59 14.96 10.45 -8.32
N LEU A 60 15.51 9.25 -8.51
CA LEU A 60 15.97 8.37 -7.43
C LEU A 60 17.40 8.71 -6.93
N GLY A 61 17.97 9.82 -7.41
CA GLY A 61 19.24 10.38 -6.94
C GLY A 61 20.47 9.91 -7.72
N PHE A 62 20.33 9.22 -8.85
CA PHE A 62 21.48 8.84 -9.68
C PHE A 62 22.04 10.06 -10.45
N THR A 63 23.36 10.21 -10.44
CA THR A 63 24.02 11.23 -11.27
C THR A 63 24.04 10.81 -12.74
N PRO A 64 24.16 11.77 -13.70
CA PRO A 64 24.25 11.44 -15.12
C PRO A 64 25.33 10.43 -15.47
N GLU A 65 26.47 10.45 -14.76
CA GLU A 65 27.56 9.50 -14.97
C GLU A 65 27.20 8.10 -14.48
N GLN A 66 26.48 8.01 -13.35
CA GLN A 66 26.05 6.74 -12.76
C GLN A 66 25.06 5.99 -13.65
N VAL A 67 24.23 6.69 -14.43
CA VAL A 67 23.26 6.09 -15.37
C VAL A 67 23.94 5.10 -16.34
N TYR A 68 25.20 5.35 -16.70
CA TYR A 68 25.96 4.52 -17.63
C TYR A 68 26.94 3.55 -16.93
N GLN A 69 27.01 3.57 -15.60
CA GLN A 69 27.88 2.68 -14.85
C GLN A 69 27.32 1.25 -14.79
N PRO A 70 28.20 0.23 -14.74
CA PRO A 70 27.77 -1.15 -14.56
C PRO A 70 26.96 -1.38 -13.29
N VAL A 71 25.86 -2.13 -13.35
CA VAL A 71 25.02 -2.45 -12.17
C VAL A 71 25.85 -3.04 -11.02
N LYS A 72 26.89 -3.82 -11.35
CA LYS A 72 27.77 -4.49 -10.38
C LYS A 72 28.67 -3.53 -9.58
N SER A 73 28.86 -2.28 -10.02
CA SER A 73 29.68 -1.31 -9.27
C SER A 73 28.90 -0.61 -8.14
N PHE A 74 27.58 -0.75 -8.10
CA PHE A 74 26.74 -0.13 -7.08
C PHE A 74 26.71 -0.91 -5.77
N SER A 75 26.62 -0.17 -4.65
CA SER A 75 26.40 -0.78 -3.33
C SER A 75 24.99 -1.38 -3.21
N GLY A 76 24.72 -2.16 -2.17
CA GLY A 76 23.41 -2.79 -1.96
C GLY A 76 22.23 -1.81 -1.96
N GLY A 77 22.37 -0.66 -1.29
CA GLY A 77 21.33 0.37 -1.25
C GLY A 77 21.05 0.98 -2.64
N TRP A 78 22.10 1.28 -3.41
CA TRP A 78 21.97 1.76 -4.78
C TRP A 78 21.35 0.72 -5.71
N ARG A 79 21.68 -0.57 -5.52
CA ARG A 79 21.03 -1.67 -6.26
C ARG A 79 19.54 -1.79 -5.93
N MET A 80 19.14 -1.53 -4.68
CA MET A 80 17.72 -1.47 -4.33
C MET A 80 17.02 -0.30 -5.05
N ARG A 81 17.64 0.89 -5.11
CA ARG A 81 17.11 2.02 -5.88
C ARG A 81 16.99 1.69 -7.38
N LEU A 82 17.96 0.95 -7.94
CA LEU A 82 17.87 0.45 -9.33
C LEU A 82 16.69 -0.50 -9.53
N ASN A 83 16.46 -1.42 -8.59
CA ASN A 83 15.33 -2.35 -8.66
C ASN A 83 13.99 -1.60 -8.58
N LEU A 84 13.91 -0.56 -7.75
CA LEU A 84 12.76 0.33 -7.71
C LEU A 84 12.57 1.03 -9.06
N ALA A 85 13.62 1.63 -9.63
CA ALA A 85 13.55 2.25 -10.95
C ALA A 85 13.06 1.28 -12.05
N GLN A 86 13.56 0.04 -12.02
CA GLN A 86 13.15 -1.03 -12.92
C GLN A 86 11.66 -1.39 -12.75
N ALA A 87 11.17 -1.43 -11.52
CA ALA A 87 9.76 -1.67 -11.25
C ALA A 87 8.86 -0.50 -11.69
N LEU A 88 9.31 0.74 -11.51
CA LEU A 88 8.55 1.94 -11.87
C LEU A 88 8.44 2.15 -13.39
N ILE A 89 9.42 1.69 -14.18
CA ILE A 89 9.31 1.78 -15.64
C ILE A 89 8.36 0.74 -16.24
N ALA A 90 8.05 -0.32 -15.49
CA ALA A 90 7.24 -1.42 -15.99
C ALA A 90 5.81 -0.93 -16.28
N ARG A 91 5.28 -1.37 -17.42
CA ARG A 91 3.88 -1.14 -17.80
C ARG A 91 3.00 -2.09 -17.00
N ALA A 92 2.55 -1.63 -15.84
CA ALA A 92 1.74 -2.43 -14.92
C ALA A 92 0.38 -1.78 -14.66
N ASP A 93 -0.67 -2.60 -14.64
CA ASP A 93 -1.99 -2.19 -14.14
C ASP A 93 -2.05 -2.20 -12.60
N LEU A 94 -1.16 -2.95 -11.95
CA LEU A 94 -1.02 -3.08 -10.50
C LEU A 94 0.46 -3.05 -10.12
N LEU A 95 0.85 -2.07 -9.29
CA LEU A 95 2.19 -1.95 -8.74
C LEU A 95 2.18 -2.28 -7.25
N LEU A 96 3.01 -3.24 -6.83
CA LEU A 96 3.19 -3.65 -5.43
C LEU A 96 4.54 -3.16 -4.94
N LEU A 97 4.56 -2.30 -3.92
CA LEU A 97 5.79 -1.77 -3.34
C LEU A 97 5.86 -2.12 -1.86
N ASP A 98 6.94 -2.80 -1.47
CA ASP A 98 7.21 -3.15 -0.07
C ASP A 98 8.35 -2.28 0.46
N GLU A 99 8.00 -1.38 1.37
CA GLU A 99 8.89 -0.39 2.00
C GLU A 99 9.75 0.40 0.99
N PRO A 100 9.12 1.11 0.01
CA PRO A 100 9.85 1.74 -1.09
C PRO A 100 10.68 2.96 -0.68
N THR A 101 10.40 3.55 0.48
CA THR A 101 11.15 4.70 1.03
C THR A 101 12.46 4.28 1.69
N ASN A 102 12.69 2.98 1.90
CA ASN A 102 13.94 2.49 2.45
C ASN A 102 15.13 2.92 1.58
N HIS A 103 16.23 3.30 2.21
CA HIS A 103 17.45 3.74 1.52
C HIS A 103 17.28 4.94 0.57
N LEU A 104 16.13 5.63 0.57
CA LEU A 104 15.94 6.90 -0.12
C LEU A 104 16.29 8.06 0.81
N ASP A 105 16.77 9.15 0.20
CA ASP A 105 16.89 10.44 0.86
C ASP A 105 15.57 11.21 0.72
N VAL A 106 15.45 12.31 1.46
CA VAL A 106 14.21 13.10 1.53
C VAL A 106 13.79 13.61 0.13
N ASP A 107 14.74 14.04 -0.69
CA ASP A 107 14.45 14.55 -2.03
C ASP A 107 13.91 13.44 -2.95
N ALA A 108 14.51 12.24 -2.90
CA ALA A 108 14.02 11.10 -3.66
C ALA A 108 12.65 10.59 -3.18
N ILE A 109 12.34 10.71 -1.88
CA ILE A 109 11.01 10.38 -1.34
C ILE A 109 9.96 11.32 -1.92
N PHE A 110 10.16 12.64 -1.87
CA PHE A 110 9.22 13.59 -2.45
C PHE A 110 9.03 13.41 -3.96
N TRP A 111 10.12 13.11 -4.68
CA TRP A 111 10.03 12.79 -6.10
C TRP A 111 9.21 11.51 -6.33
N LEU A 112 9.41 10.48 -5.51
CA LEU A 112 8.69 9.23 -5.61
C LEU A 112 7.19 9.41 -5.31
N GLU A 113 6.84 10.24 -4.32
CA GLU A 113 5.44 10.61 -4.02
C GLU A 113 4.75 11.23 -5.24
N ASP A 114 5.35 12.26 -5.84
CA ASP A 114 4.81 12.95 -7.02
C ASP A 114 4.70 12.00 -8.23
N TRP A 115 5.66 11.08 -8.38
CA TRP A 115 5.60 10.06 -9.42
C TRP A 115 4.44 9.08 -9.19
N LEU A 116 4.31 8.55 -7.98
CA LEU A 116 3.28 7.55 -7.62
C LEU A 116 1.87 8.13 -7.67
N GLN A 117 1.68 9.41 -7.33
CA GLN A 117 0.39 10.09 -7.48
C GLN A 117 -0.08 10.18 -8.93
N LYS A 118 0.85 10.16 -9.90
CA LYS A 118 0.57 10.21 -11.34
C LYS A 118 0.46 8.83 -11.98
N PHE A 119 0.75 7.78 -11.23
CA PHE A 119 0.67 6.41 -11.74
C PHE A 119 -0.78 6.09 -12.14
N PRO A 120 -1.04 5.69 -13.40
CA PRO A 120 -2.40 5.51 -13.90
C PRO A 120 -3.05 4.20 -13.39
N GLY A 121 -2.24 3.24 -12.92
CA GLY A 121 -2.71 1.95 -12.45
C GLY A 121 -3.09 1.94 -10.97
N THR A 122 -3.38 0.74 -10.45
CA THR A 122 -3.60 0.52 -9.03
C THR A 122 -2.27 0.41 -8.31
N LEU A 123 -2.14 1.10 -7.19
CA LEU A 123 -0.95 1.05 -6.34
C LEU A 123 -1.28 0.38 -5.00
N MET A 124 -0.47 -0.58 -4.59
CA MET A 124 -0.49 -1.16 -3.25
C MET A 124 0.88 -0.97 -2.62
N VAL A 125 0.92 -0.20 -1.56
CA VAL A 125 2.17 0.13 -0.84
C VAL A 125 2.09 -0.40 0.58
N ILE A 126 3.18 -1.03 1.02
CA ILE A 126 3.47 -1.29 2.43
C ILE A 126 4.54 -0.29 2.83
N SER A 127 4.26 0.51 3.87
CA SER A 127 5.26 1.41 4.43
C SER A 127 4.98 1.67 5.91
N HIS A 128 6.05 1.91 6.67
CA HIS A 128 5.97 2.46 8.02
C HIS A 128 6.05 3.99 8.05
N ASP A 129 6.29 4.64 6.91
CA ASP A 129 6.35 6.09 6.78
C ASP A 129 4.93 6.67 6.66
N ARG A 130 4.53 7.41 7.69
CA ARG A 130 3.18 7.96 7.81
C ARG A 130 2.95 9.12 6.86
N ASP A 131 3.95 9.98 6.67
CA ASP A 131 3.83 11.17 5.83
C ASP A 131 3.75 10.75 4.36
N PHE A 132 4.57 9.79 3.97
CA PHE A 132 4.51 9.16 2.65
C PHE A 132 3.12 8.55 2.38
N LEU A 133 2.63 7.70 3.29
CA LEU A 133 1.29 7.11 3.16
C LEU A 133 0.19 8.17 3.12
N ASP A 134 0.31 9.26 3.89
CA ASP A 134 -0.67 10.34 3.87
C ASP A 134 -0.72 11.08 2.53
N ALA A 135 0.42 11.20 1.85
CA ALA A 135 0.55 11.86 0.56
C ALA A 135 -0.02 11.04 -0.61
N ILE A 136 0.16 9.71 -0.60
CA ILE A 136 -0.21 8.86 -1.76
C ILE A 136 -1.47 8.02 -1.56
N ALA A 137 -1.83 7.67 -0.33
CA ALA A 137 -2.88 6.69 -0.09
C ALA A 137 -4.28 7.30 -0.15
N GLN A 138 -5.17 6.63 -0.88
CA GLN A 138 -6.60 6.97 -0.93
C GLN A 138 -7.45 6.02 -0.06
N GLN A 139 -6.86 4.90 0.35
CA GLN A 139 -7.46 3.89 1.21
C GLN A 139 -6.36 3.22 2.04
N ILE A 140 -6.64 2.96 3.32
CA ILE A 140 -5.75 2.22 4.22
C ILE A 140 -6.38 0.87 4.53
N ILE A 141 -5.58 -0.19 4.47
CA ILE A 141 -5.99 -1.54 4.88
C ILE A 141 -5.25 -1.89 6.17
N LEU A 142 -6.00 -2.00 7.27
CA LEU A 142 -5.47 -2.48 8.53
C LEU A 142 -5.59 -4.00 8.58
N ILE A 143 -4.46 -4.69 8.75
CA ILE A 143 -4.43 -6.14 8.93
C ILE A 143 -4.10 -6.43 10.39
N GLU A 144 -5.07 -6.95 11.13
CA GLU A 144 -4.93 -7.36 12.53
C GLU A 144 -5.86 -8.54 12.85
N HIS A 145 -5.51 -9.35 13.84
CA HIS A 145 -6.34 -10.47 14.30
C HIS A 145 -6.77 -11.44 13.17
N GLN A 146 -5.91 -11.66 12.16
CA GLN A 146 -6.22 -12.47 10.96
C GLN A 146 -7.39 -11.91 10.11
N THR A 147 -7.69 -10.62 10.26
CA THR A 147 -8.71 -9.90 9.50
C THR A 147 -8.09 -8.70 8.79
N ALA A 148 -8.72 -8.27 7.69
CA ALA A 148 -8.34 -7.08 6.94
C ALA A 148 -9.53 -6.12 6.88
N THR A 149 -9.34 -4.91 7.40
CA THR A 149 -10.38 -3.87 7.46
C THR A 149 -9.93 -2.68 6.62
N SER A 150 -10.78 -2.25 5.70
CA SER A 150 -10.51 -1.12 4.81
C SER A 150 -11.08 0.18 5.38
N TYR A 151 -10.27 1.23 5.36
CA TYR A 151 -10.61 2.59 5.76
C TYR A 151 -10.44 3.52 4.56
N SER A 152 -11.45 4.33 4.26
CA SER A 152 -11.37 5.30 3.16
C SER A 152 -10.64 6.56 3.61
N GLY A 153 -9.83 7.13 2.71
CA GLY A 153 -9.02 8.31 2.94
C GLY A 153 -7.54 7.99 3.17
N ASN A 154 -6.78 9.05 3.42
CA ASN A 154 -5.35 8.98 3.71
C ASN A 154 -5.05 8.47 5.13
N TYR A 155 -3.76 8.35 5.46
CA TYR A 155 -3.31 7.82 6.74
C TYR A 155 -3.84 8.61 7.95
N SER A 156 -3.84 9.93 7.91
CA SER A 156 -4.39 10.80 8.96
C SER A 156 -5.91 10.60 9.14
N SER A 157 -6.63 10.33 8.06
CA SER A 157 -8.06 10.03 8.12
C SER A 157 -8.33 8.65 8.73
N PHE A 158 -7.46 7.68 8.46
CA PHE A 158 -7.46 6.38 9.12
C PHE A 158 -7.21 6.49 10.63
N GLU A 159 -6.19 7.22 11.08
CA GLU A 159 -5.89 7.37 12.51
C GLU A 159 -7.08 7.98 13.28
N ARG A 160 -7.75 8.98 12.69
CA ARG A 160 -8.98 9.56 13.27
C ARG A 160 -10.12 8.53 13.36
N GLN A 161 -10.40 7.81 12.27
CA GLN A 161 -11.45 6.78 12.25
C GLN A 161 -11.19 5.67 13.27
N GLN A 162 -9.94 5.22 13.40
CA GLN A 162 -9.55 4.21 14.36
C GLN A 162 -9.73 4.71 15.80
N ALA A 163 -9.28 5.93 16.12
CA ALA A 163 -9.46 6.52 17.44
C ALA A 163 -10.93 6.68 17.82
N GLU A 164 -11.78 7.10 16.88
CA GLU A 164 -13.23 7.20 17.08
C GLU A 164 -13.87 5.83 17.36
N GLN A 165 -13.49 4.79 16.61
CA GLN A 165 -13.97 3.43 16.82
C GLN A 165 -13.58 2.90 18.20
N ILE A 166 -12.32 3.07 18.60
CA ILE A 166 -11.84 2.65 19.93
C ILE A 166 -12.59 3.37 21.04
N ALA A 167 -12.79 4.69 20.92
CA ALA A 167 -13.52 5.49 21.90
C ALA A 167 -14.99 5.05 22.01
N GLN A 168 -15.65 4.75 20.90
CA GLN A 168 -17.03 4.24 20.88
C GLN A 168 -17.14 2.87 21.55
N GLN A 169 -16.21 1.95 21.26
CA GLN A 169 -16.16 0.63 21.89
C GLN A 169 -15.95 0.73 23.40
N GLN A 170 -15.04 1.60 23.85
CA GLN A 170 -14.77 1.81 25.26
C GLN A 170 -16.00 2.42 25.98
N ALA A 171 -16.64 3.43 25.40
CA ALA A 171 -17.83 4.04 25.98
C ALA A 171 -19.01 3.05 26.05
N GLN A 172 -19.16 2.19 25.05
CA GLN A 172 -20.16 1.13 25.05
C GLN A 172 -19.87 0.09 26.14
N PHE A 173 -18.62 -0.35 26.25
CA PHE A 173 -18.18 -1.26 27.30
C PHE A 173 -18.43 -0.69 28.70
N GLU A 174 -18.11 0.58 28.94
CA GLU A 174 -18.35 1.25 30.22
C GLU A 174 -19.84 1.34 30.57
N LYS A 175 -20.70 1.68 29.59
CA LYS A 175 -22.16 1.66 29.77
C LYS A 175 -22.67 0.28 30.15
N GLU A 176 -22.20 -0.77 29.48
CA GLU A 176 -22.56 -2.16 29.79
C GLU A 176 -22.09 -2.56 31.18
N GLN A 177 -20.87 -2.19 31.58
CA GLN A 177 -20.33 -2.47 32.92
C GLN A 177 -21.12 -1.72 34.00
N ALA A 178 -21.46 -0.45 33.79
CA ALA A 178 -22.26 0.34 34.72
C ALA A 178 -23.67 -0.26 34.88
N GLN A 179 -24.30 -0.67 33.77
CA GLN A 179 -25.60 -1.34 33.80
C GLN A 179 -25.54 -2.67 34.56
N ARG A 180 -24.49 -3.48 34.34
CA ARG A 180 -24.24 -4.72 35.07
C ARG A 180 -24.09 -4.48 36.57
N LYS A 181 -23.26 -3.50 36.98
CA LYS A 181 -23.07 -3.12 38.39
C LYS A 181 -24.39 -2.64 39.03
N HIS A 182 -25.18 -1.84 38.31
CA HIS A 182 -26.47 -1.36 38.81
C HIS A 182 -27.47 -2.51 39.02
N LEU A 183 -27.58 -3.44 38.07
CA LEU A 183 -28.43 -4.62 38.20
C LEU A 183 -27.96 -5.50 39.37
N GLN A 184 -26.65 -5.75 39.48
CA GLN A 184 -26.07 -6.57 40.56
C GLN A 184 -26.36 -5.98 41.94
N SER A 185 -26.09 -4.68 42.15
CA SER A 185 -26.34 -4.03 43.44
C SER A 185 -27.82 -4.04 43.86
N TYR A 186 -28.75 -3.95 42.90
CA TYR A 186 -30.18 -4.10 43.18
C TYR A 186 -30.52 -5.53 43.62
N ILE A 187 -29.98 -6.53 42.92
CA ILE A 187 -30.18 -7.94 43.26
C ILE A 187 -29.66 -8.18 44.68
N ASP A 188 -28.42 -7.79 44.99
CA ASP A 188 -27.79 -8.02 46.29
C ASP A 188 -28.59 -7.37 47.44
N ARG A 189 -29.11 -6.16 47.22
CA ARG A 189 -29.86 -5.41 48.26
C ARG A 189 -31.27 -5.95 48.51
N PHE A 190 -31.92 -6.55 47.52
CA PHE A 190 -33.33 -6.93 47.59
C PHE A 190 -33.59 -8.45 47.50
N ARG A 191 -32.56 -9.28 47.30
CA ARG A 191 -32.66 -10.74 47.20
C ARG A 191 -33.34 -11.39 48.42
N TYR A 192 -33.13 -10.84 49.61
CA TYR A 192 -33.66 -11.38 50.87
C TYR A 192 -34.95 -10.72 51.35
N LYS A 193 -35.51 -9.74 50.62
CA LYS A 193 -36.79 -9.10 50.99
C LYS A 193 -37.96 -9.73 50.24
N ALA A 194 -38.83 -10.44 50.95
CA ALA A 194 -39.99 -11.12 50.39
C ALA A 194 -40.91 -10.20 49.54
N SER A 195 -41.08 -8.94 49.95
CA SER A 195 -41.90 -7.95 49.22
C SER A 195 -41.32 -7.51 47.87
N LYS A 196 -40.03 -7.75 47.62
CA LYS A 196 -39.32 -7.36 46.39
C LYS A 196 -38.78 -8.54 45.58
N ALA A 197 -39.08 -9.77 46.00
CA ALA A 197 -38.57 -11.01 45.40
C ALA A 197 -38.85 -11.11 43.88
N LYS A 198 -40.08 -10.82 43.42
CA LYS A 198 -40.43 -10.83 41.99
C LYS A 198 -39.61 -9.84 41.15
N GLN A 199 -39.33 -8.64 41.68
CA GLN A 199 -38.52 -7.62 41.00
C GLN A 199 -37.03 -8.02 40.93
N ALA A 200 -36.50 -8.60 42.01
CA ALA A 200 -35.13 -9.11 42.03
C ALA A 200 -34.95 -10.27 41.03
N GLN A 201 -35.90 -11.20 40.97
CA GLN A 201 -35.88 -12.35 40.05
C GLN A 201 -35.93 -11.92 38.57
N SER A 202 -36.72 -10.89 38.25
CA SER A 202 -36.73 -10.29 36.90
C SER A 202 -35.39 -9.67 36.51
N ARG A 203 -34.68 -9.01 37.44
CA ARG A 203 -33.37 -8.40 37.16
C ARG A 203 -32.24 -9.43 37.08
N ILE A 204 -32.32 -10.53 37.82
CA ILE A 204 -31.43 -11.70 37.67
C ILE A 204 -31.50 -12.20 36.22
N LYS A 205 -32.71 -12.44 35.71
CA LYS A 205 -32.92 -12.90 34.33
C LYS A 205 -32.43 -11.89 33.28
N ALA A 206 -32.51 -10.60 33.57
CA ALA A 206 -31.98 -9.55 32.70
C ALA A 206 -30.44 -9.53 32.68
N LEU A 207 -29.79 -9.75 33.83
CA LEU A 207 -28.34 -9.85 33.95
C LEU A 207 -27.80 -11.09 33.22
N GLU A 208 -28.45 -12.24 33.36
CA GLU A 208 -28.10 -13.48 32.66
C GLU A 208 -28.12 -13.32 31.14
N ARG A 209 -29.14 -12.62 30.60
CA ARG A 209 -29.21 -12.31 29.16
C ARG A 209 -28.09 -11.39 28.70
N LEU A 210 -27.73 -10.38 29.50
CA LEU A 210 -26.61 -9.48 29.22
C LEU A 210 -25.24 -10.17 29.27
N GLN A 211 -25.11 -11.28 30.00
CA GLN A 211 -23.89 -12.08 30.05
C GLN A 211 -23.77 -13.04 28.86
N ALA A 212 -24.89 -13.61 28.41
CA ALA A 212 -24.94 -14.51 27.26
C ALA A 212 -24.67 -13.84 25.90
N SER A 213 -24.81 -12.51 25.81
CA SER A 213 -24.62 -11.75 24.56
C SER A 213 -23.22 -11.15 24.39
N ALA A 214 -22.30 -11.37 25.33
CA ALA A 214 -20.93 -10.87 25.18
C ALA A 214 -20.16 -11.76 24.18
N PRO A 215 -19.41 -11.18 23.20
CA PRO A 215 -18.60 -11.99 22.30
C PRO A 215 -17.58 -12.80 23.12
N LEU A 216 -17.49 -14.09 22.81
CA LEU A 216 -16.42 -14.95 23.30
C LEU A 216 -15.08 -14.37 22.80
N ARG A 217 -14.17 -14.12 23.75
CA ARG A 217 -12.82 -13.63 23.49
C ARG A 217 -12.04 -14.56 22.56
#